data_AF-A0A926IG46-F1
#
_entry.id   AF-A0A926IG46-F1
#
_cell.length_a   1.000
_cell.length_b   1.000
_cell.length_c   1.000
_cell.angle_alpha   90.00
_cell.angle_beta   90.00
_cell.angle_gamma   90.00
#
_symmetry.space_group_name_H-M   'P 1'
#
loop_
_entity.id
_entity.type
_entity.pdbx_description
1 polymer ?
#
loop_
_entity_poly.entity_id
_entity_poly.type
_entity_poly.pdbx_seq_one_letter_code
_entity_poly.pdbx_strand_id
1 'polypeptide(L)' 'MESKFTKDQFLDSKQFEQEERYILEVLLEANKTYTMKEVKELLKKEKKRKVR' A
#
# COMPACT_ATOMS: atom_id res chain seq x y z
N MET A 1 14.95 13.18 0.84
CA MET A 1 14.16 12.62 1.96
C MET A 1 12.98 11.89 1.34
N GLU A 2 12.87 10.57 1.51
CA GLU A 2 11.66 9.86 1.11
C GLU A 2 10.59 10.09 2.17
N SER A 3 9.45 10.66 1.76
CA SER A 3 8.31 10.86 2.65
C SER A 3 7.73 9.50 3.05
N LYS A 4 7.61 9.31 4.37
CA LYS A 4 6.96 8.14 4.97
C LYS A 4 5.53 8.52 5.33
N PHE A 5 4.61 7.61 5.05
CA PHE A 5 3.19 7.81 5.29
C PHE A 5 2.64 6.65 6.11
N THR A 6 1.58 6.92 6.88
CA THR A 6 0.87 5.88 7.63
C THR A 6 -0.08 5.09 6.72
N LYS A 7 -0.53 3.93 7.21
CA LYS A 7 -1.60 3.15 6.57
C LYS A 7 -2.79 4.02 6.19
N ASP A 8 -3.32 4.81 7.13
CA ASP A 8 -4.49 5.66 6.89
C ASP A 8 -4.26 6.70 5.79
N GLN A 9 -3.05 7.28 5.71
CA GLN A 9 -2.71 8.21 4.63
C GLN A 9 -2.71 7.52 3.25
N PHE A 10 -2.31 6.26 3.17
CA PHE A 10 -2.40 5.50 1.92
C PHE A 10 -3.84 5.12 1.57
N LEU A 11 -4.66 4.76 2.56
CA LEU A 11 -6.07 4.40 2.37
C LEU A 11 -6.94 5.59 1.98
N ASP A 12 -6.64 6.79 2.50
CA ASP A 12 -7.32 8.03 2.15
C ASP A 12 -6.86 8.60 0.78
N SER A 13 -5.63 8.27 0.35
CA SER A 13 -5.04 8.79 -0.88
C SER A 13 -5.79 8.37 -2.14
N LYS A 14 -6.09 9.35 -3.01
CA LYS A 14 -6.65 9.14 -4.36
C LYS A 14 -5.68 8.47 -5.34
N GLN A 15 -4.45 8.18 -4.94
CA GLN A 15 -3.46 7.52 -5.81
C GLN A 15 -3.71 6.03 -6.01
N PHE A 16 -4.51 5.40 -5.16
CA PHE A 16 -4.79 3.97 -5.21
C PHE A 16 -6.26 3.72 -5.49
N GLU A 17 -6.52 2.76 -6.37
CA GLU A 17 -7.88 2.30 -6.65
C GLU A 17 -8.47 1.54 -5.46
N GLN A 18 -9.79 1.39 -5.42
CA GLN A 18 -10.49 0.76 -4.30
C GLN A 18 -9.97 -0.66 -4.01
N GLU A 19 -9.73 -1.47 -5.04
CA GLU A 19 -9.13 -2.81 -4.90
C GLU A 19 -7.72 -2.77 -4.30
N GLU A 20 -6.90 -1.79 -4.71
CA GLU A 20 -5.56 -1.61 -4.17
C GLU A 20 -5.61 -1.20 -2.71
N ARG A 21 -6.53 -0.31 -2.34
CA ARG A 21 -6.73 0.10 -0.93
C ARG A 21 -7.09 -1.08 -0.05
N TYR A 22 -7.97 -1.98 -0.48
CA TYR A 22 -8.26 -3.20 0.28
C TYR A 22 -7.02 -4.07 0.48
N ILE A 23 -6.18 -4.19 -0.55
CA ILE A 23 -4.91 -4.93 -0.45
C ILE A 23 -3.97 -4.22 0.54
N LEU A 24 -3.84 -2.89 0.46
CA LEU A 24 -3.04 -2.09 1.39
C LEU A 24 -3.56 -2.17 2.82
N GLU A 25 -4.86 -2.27 3.02
CA GLU A 25 -5.45 -2.39 4.34
C GLU A 25 -5.00 -3.69 5.03
N VAL A 26 -4.88 -4.77 4.27
CA VAL A 26 -4.40 -6.07 4.76
C VAL A 26 -2.87 -6.12 4.86
N LEU A 27 -2.15 -5.52 3.91
CA LEU A 27 -0.69 -5.58 3.84
C LEU A 27 0.02 -4.62 4.81
N LEU A 28 -0.54 -3.44 5.07
CA LEU A 28 0.08 -2.43 5.89
C LEU A 28 -0.34 -2.58 7.35
N GLU A 29 0.63 -2.50 8.26
CA GLU A 29 0.38 -2.52 9.70
C GLU A 29 0.06 -1.11 10.21
N ALA A 30 -0.93 -0.99 11.11
CA ALA A 30 -1.41 0.30 11.61
C ALA A 30 -0.33 1.12 12.36
N ASN A 31 0.61 0.45 13.03
CA ASN A 31 1.67 1.10 13.81
C ASN A 31 2.97 1.30 13.01
N LYS A 32 2.95 1.12 11.68
CA LYS A 32 4.12 1.30 10.83
C LYS A 32 3.87 2.36 9.77
N THR A 33 4.96 3.02 9.39
CA THR A 33 4.99 3.96 8.27
C THR A 33 5.74 3.35 7.12
N TYR A 34 5.27 3.60 5.90
CA TYR A 34 5.84 3.07 4.68
C TYR A 34 6.12 4.21 3.71
N THR A 35 7.12 4.04 2.85
CA THR A 35 7.34 4.93 1.72
C THR A 35 6.44 4.56 0.56
N MET A 36 6.17 5.52 -0.32
CA MET A 36 5.41 5.26 -1.56
C MET A 36 6.04 4.14 -2.40
N LYS A 37 7.37 4.02 -2.37
CA LYS A 37 8.12 2.99 -3.09
C LYS A 37 7.85 1.61 -2.51
N GLU A 38 7.94 1.44 -1.20
CA GLU A 38 7.64 0.17 -0.51
C GLU A 38 6.22 -0.29 -0.78
N VAL A 39 5.24 0.62 -0.66
CA VAL A 39 3.82 0.33 -0.90
C VAL A 39 3.58 -0.14 -2.34
N LYS A 40 4.19 0.51 -3.34
CA LYS A 40 4.09 0.08 -4.74
C LYS A 40 4.74 -1.29 -4.98
N GLU A 41 5.86 -1.59 -4.33
CA GLU A 41 6.48 -2.91 -4.45
C GLU A 41 5.64 -4.01 -3.80
N LEU A 42 5.04 -3.74 -2.64
CA LEU A 42 4.11 -4.65 -1.97
C LEU A 42 2.89 -4.96 -2.84
N LEU A 43 2.24 -3.93 -3.39
CA LEU A 43 1.11 -4.10 -4.31
C LEU A 43 1.49 -4.92 -5.54
N LYS A 44 2.66 -4.64 -6.14
CA LYS A 44 3.14 -5.38 -7.32
C LYS A 44 3.39 -6.85 -7.01
N LYS A 45 3.97 -7.17 -5.84
CA LYS A 45 4.17 -8.55 -5.40
C LYS A 45 2.84 -9.27 -5.20
N GLU A 46 1.88 -8.62 -4.56
CA GLU A 46 0.59 -9.25 -4.27
C GLU A 46 -0.27 -9.43 -5.53
N LYS A 47 -0.32 -8.43 -6.42
CA LYS A 47 -0.98 -8.54 -7.72
C LYS A 47 -0.41 -9.69 -8.56
N LYS A 48 0.93 -9.86 -8.58
CA LYS A 48 1.57 -11.01 -9.24
C LYS A 48 1.20 -12.36 -8.63
N ARG A 49 0.94 -12.40 -7.31
CA ARG A 49 0.55 -13.60 -6.59
C ARG A 49 -0.86 -14.07 -6.94
N LYS A 50 -1.80 -13.11 -7.11
CA LYS A 50 -3.20 -13.38 -7.52
C LYS A 50 -3.37 -13.78 -8.99
N VAL A 51 -2.40 -13.46 -9.86
CA VAL A 51 -2.45 -13.76 -11.31
C VAL A 51 -2.04 -15.22 -11.61
N ARG A 52 -1.75 -16.03 -10.59
CA ARG A 52 -1.30 -17.43 -10.73
C ARG A 52 -2.29 -18.39 -10.09
#